data_AF-A0A3B9LSE0-F1
#
_entry.id   AF-A0A3B9LSE0-F1
#
_cell.length_a   1.000
_cell.length_b   1.000
_cell.length_c   1.000
_cell.angle_alpha   90.00
_cell.angle_beta   90.00
_cell.angle_gamma   90.00
#
_symmetry.space_group_name_H-M   'P 1'
#
loop_
_entity.id
_entity.type
_entity.pdbx_description
1 polymer ?
#
loop_
_entity_poly.entity_id
_entity_poly.type
_entity_poly.pdbx_seq_one_letter_code
_entity_poly.pdbx_strand_id
1 'polypeptide(L)' 'GKEKLFEELKIFLTGGAEPLPRYIDLATQLGALESTLRSHVTRLRARYREGLRAEVRRTVDTEAEVDGELRELLRVLTAS' A
#
# COMPACT_ATOMS: atom_id res chain seq x y z
N GLY A 1 1.43 18.49 5.60
CA GLY A 1 2.00 18.23 4.26
C GLY A 1 1.67 16.82 3.80
N LYS A 2 1.83 16.51 2.51
CA LYS A 2 1.54 15.18 1.93
C LYS A 2 2.44 14.08 2.50
N GLU A 3 3.66 14.41 2.91
CA GLU A 3 4.63 13.51 3.54
C GLU A 3 4.14 13.02 4.91
N LYS A 4 3.77 13.93 5.82
CA LYS A 4 3.18 13.55 7.12
C LYS A 4 1.95 12.64 6.93
N LEU A 5 1.10 12.94 5.96
CA LEU A 5 -0.05 12.08 5.65
C LEU A 5 0.37 10.68 5.16
N PHE A 6 1.45 10.58 4.38
CA PHE A 6 1.99 9.30 3.95
C PHE A 6 2.54 8.50 5.14
N GLU A 7 3.34 9.13 6.01
CA GLU A 7 3.93 8.47 7.19
C GLU A 7 2.87 7.85 8.10
N GLU A 8 1.74 8.52 8.29
CA GLU A 8 0.62 8.03 9.10
C GLU A 8 -0.17 6.91 8.40
N LEU A 9 -0.25 6.93 7.06
CA LEU A 9 -1.06 5.97 6.30
C LEU A 9 -0.28 4.78 5.74
N LYS A 10 1.06 4.81 5.74
CA LYS A 10 1.89 3.73 5.18
C LYS A 10 1.67 2.40 5.92
N ILE A 11 1.23 2.44 7.17
CA ILE A 11 0.86 1.25 7.95
C ILE A 11 -0.23 0.42 7.25
N PHE A 12 -1.09 1.03 6.43
CA PHE A 12 -2.13 0.34 5.67
C PHE A 12 -1.63 -0.30 4.35
N LEU A 13 -0.34 -0.17 4.03
CA LEU A 13 0.30 -0.77 2.84
C LEU A 13 0.97 -2.11 3.17
N THR A 14 1.49 -2.28 4.38
CA THR A 14 2.24 -3.47 4.81
C THR A 14 1.38 -4.36 5.70
N GLY A 15 1.30 -5.65 5.40
CA GLY A 15 0.53 -6.62 6.21
C GLY A 15 1.15 -6.99 7.57
N GLY A 16 2.22 -6.31 8.00
CA GLY A 16 3.00 -6.67 9.19
C GLY A 16 2.56 -6.04 10.51
N ALA A 17 1.59 -5.12 10.50
CA ALA A 17 1.11 -4.47 11.72
C ALA A 17 -0.31 -4.95 12.05
N GLU A 18 -0.41 -5.99 12.87
CA GLU A 18 -1.69 -6.40 13.45
C GLU A 18 -1.71 -6.15 14.97
N PRO A 19 -2.82 -5.57 15.50
CA PRO A 19 -3.98 -5.08 14.76
C PRO A 19 -3.73 -3.70 14.11
N LEU A 20 -4.23 -3.52 12.88
CA LEU A 20 -4.22 -2.21 12.22
C LEU A 20 -5.05 -1.20 13.02
N PRO A 21 -4.64 0.09 13.09
CA PRO A 21 -5.43 1.12 13.74
C PRO A 21 -6.77 1.32 13.03
N ARG A 22 -7.83 1.62 13.78
CA ARG A 22 -9.14 1.91 13.19
C ARG A 22 -9.07 3.24 12.46
N TYR A 23 -9.75 3.33 11.32
CA TYR A 23 -9.78 4.56 10.54
C TYR A 23 -10.30 5.76 11.32
N ILE A 24 -11.26 5.57 12.24
CA ILE A 24 -11.79 6.65 13.05
C ILE A 24 -10.73 7.28 13.97
N ASP A 25 -9.89 6.45 14.60
CA ASP A 25 -8.87 6.92 15.55
C ASP A 25 -7.84 7.81 14.84
N LEU A 26 -7.37 7.36 13.67
CA LEU A 26 -6.40 8.11 12.87
C LEU A 26 -7.03 9.33 12.19
N ALA A 27 -8.31 9.26 11.81
CA ALA A 27 -9.04 10.40 11.26
C ALA A 27 -9.17 11.53 12.30
N THR A 28 -9.46 11.17 13.57
CA THR A 28 -9.47 12.13 14.68
C THR A 28 -8.09 12.76 14.89
N GLN A 29 -7.01 11.97 14.90
CA GLN A 29 -5.64 12.49 15.04
C GLN A 29 -5.24 13.45 13.91
N LEU A 30 -5.75 13.22 12.70
CA LEU A 30 -5.47 14.02 11.51
C LEU A 30 -6.44 15.20 11.32
N GLY A 31 -7.45 15.35 12.16
CA GLY A 31 -8.49 16.37 11.99
C GLY A 31 -9.32 16.18 10.71
N ALA A 32 -9.54 14.92 10.30
CA ALA A 32 -10.22 14.54 9.08
C ALA A 32 -11.48 13.69 9.36
N LEU A 33 -12.34 13.55 8.34
CA LEU A 33 -13.44 12.60 8.38
C LEU A 33 -12.92 11.18 8.09
N GLU A 34 -13.53 10.17 8.71
CA GLU A 34 -13.18 8.76 8.44
C GLU A 34 -13.33 8.40 6.95
N SER A 35 -14.36 8.91 6.28
CA SER A 35 -14.60 8.72 4.85
C SER A 35 -13.48 9.31 3.97
N THR A 36 -12.93 10.46 4.38
CA THR A 36 -11.77 11.09 3.75
C THR A 36 -10.55 10.21 3.92
N LEU A 37 -10.31 9.67 5.12
CA LEU A 37 -9.19 8.78 5.41
C LEU A 37 -9.26 7.50 4.56
N ARG A 38 -10.42 6.86 4.50
CA ARG A 38 -10.68 5.68 3.67
C ARG A 38 -10.32 5.95 2.21
N SER A 39 -10.74 7.10 1.69
CA SER A 39 -10.43 7.53 0.33
C SER A 39 -8.93 7.76 0.11
N HIS A 40 -8.22 8.33 1.09
CA HIS A 40 -6.76 8.46 1.02
C HIS A 40 -6.04 7.11 1.01
N VAL A 41 -6.45 6.18 1.87
CA VAL A 41 -5.88 4.83 1.92
C VAL A 41 -6.11 4.07 0.62
N THR A 42 -7.33 4.13 0.05
CA THR A 42 -7.62 3.51 -1.26
C THR A 42 -6.71 4.05 -2.35
N ARG A 43 -6.56 5.38 -2.44
CA ARG A 43 -5.66 6.01 -3.43
C ARG A 43 -4.20 5.65 -3.18
N LEU A 44 -3.78 5.61 -1.93
CA LEU A 44 -2.42 5.24 -1.55
C LEU A 44 -2.09 3.81 -1.99
N ARG A 45 -3.00 2.87 -1.73
CA ARG A 45 -2.87 1.47 -2.18
C ARG A 45 -2.84 1.34 -3.70
N ALA A 46 -3.65 2.12 -4.42
CA ALA A 46 -3.61 2.13 -5.88
C ALA A 46 -2.23 2.56 -6.40
N ARG A 47 -1.73 3.71 -5.93
CA ARG A 47 -0.42 4.25 -6.33
C ARG A 47 0.74 3.36 -5.91
N TYR A 48 0.66 2.75 -4.74
CA TYR A 48 1.67 1.79 -4.28
C TYR A 48 1.72 0.57 -5.21
N ARG A 49 0.56 0.01 -5.58
CA ARG A 49 0.49 -1.11 -6.55
C ARG A 49 1.04 -0.71 -7.92
N GLU A 50 0.71 0.49 -8.41
CA GLU A 50 1.27 1.01 -9.67
C GLU A 50 2.79 1.13 -9.62
N GLY A 51 3.34 1.71 -8.56
CA GLY A 51 4.79 1.82 -8.36
C GLY A 51 5.46 0.45 -8.28
N LEU A 52 4.90 -0.48 -7.50
CA LEU A 52 5.43 -1.83 -7.38
C LEU A 52 5.41 -2.58 -8.74
N ARG A 53 4.33 -2.45 -9.51
CA ARG A 53 4.23 -3.00 -10.87
C ARG A 53 5.29 -2.40 -11.80
N ALA A 54 5.51 -1.09 -11.73
CA ALA A 54 6.52 -0.41 -12.55
C ALA A 54 7.93 -0.89 -12.22
N GLU A 55 8.24 -1.10 -10.93
CA GLU A 55 9.53 -1.63 -10.50
C GLU A 55 9.74 -3.07 -10.95
N VAL A 56 8.74 -3.94 -10.79
CA VAL A 56 8.81 -5.33 -11.28
C VAL A 56 8.87 -5.39 -12.81
N ARG A 57 8.18 -4.50 -13.52
CA ARG A 57 8.28 -4.44 -14.99
C ARG A 57 9.71 -4.23 -15.46
N ARG A 58 10.55 -3.53 -14.69
CA ARG A 58 11.97 -3.31 -15.03
C ARG A 58 12.84 -4.56 -14.86
N THR A 59 12.35 -5.63 -14.24
CA THR A 59 13.11 -6.86 -13.98
C THR A 59 12.70 -8.03 -14.87
N VAL A 60 11.64 -7.87 -15.67
CA VAL A 60 11.13 -8.90 -16.60
C VAL A 60 11.28 -8.47 -18.05
N ASP A 61 11.34 -9.42 -18.98
CA ASP A 61 11.55 -9.13 -20.40
C ASP A 61 10.29 -8.51 -21.03
N THR A 62 9.11 -9.01 -20.66
CA THR A 62 7.83 -8.66 -21.26
C THR A 62 6.81 -8.13 -20.25
N GLU A 63 5.80 -7.41 -20.74
CA GLU A 63 4.72 -6.90 -19.88
C GLU A 63 3.82 -8.03 -19.33
N ALA A 64 3.69 -9.13 -20.07
CA ALA A 64 2.87 -10.27 -19.67
C ALA A 64 3.41 -11.00 -18.43
N GLU A 65 4.71 -10.87 -18.15
CA GLU A 65 5.38 -11.54 -17.03
C GLU A 65 5.17 -10.84 -15.68
N VAL A 66 4.79 -9.56 -15.68
CA VAL A 66 4.69 -8.74 -14.47
C VAL A 66 3.77 -9.36 -13.42
N ASP A 67 2.62 -9.88 -13.84
CA ASP A 67 1.66 -10.50 -12.93
C ASP A 67 2.18 -11.82 -12.34
N GLY A 68 2.95 -12.57 -13.12
CA GLY A 68 3.59 -13.81 -12.66
C GLY A 68 4.65 -13.50 -11.61
N GLU A 69 5.56 -12.57 -11.94
CA GLU A 69 6.65 -12.16 -11.08
C GLU A 69 6.17 -11.56 -9.76
N LEU A 70 5.10 -10.75 -9.77
CA LEU A 70 4.50 -10.22 -8.54
C LEU A 70 3.95 -11.30 -7.62
N ARG A 71 3.34 -12.35 -8.18
CA ARG A 71 2.82 -13.48 -7.40
C ARG A 71 3.97 -14.27 -6.78
N GLU A 72 5.03 -14.48 -7.53
CA GLU A 72 6.22 -15.19 -7.06
C GLU A 72 6.94 -14.42 -5.96
N LEU A 73 7.14 -13.12 -6.15
CA LEU A 73 7.69 -12.23 -5.12
C LEU A 73 6.87 -12.30 -3.83
N LEU A 74 5.54 -12.19 -3.93
CA LEU A 74 4.67 -12.30 -2.76
C LEU A 74 4.82 -13.66 -2.06
N ARG A 75 4.81 -14.75 -2.85
CA ARG A 75 4.97 -16.12 -2.33
C ARG A 75 6.24 -16.28 -1.51
N VAL A 76 7.37 -15.77 -2.02
CA VAL A 76 8.66 -15.84 -1.31
C VAL A 76 8.65 -15.01 -0.03
N LEU A 77 8.06 -13.81 -0.05
CA LEU A 77 8.01 -12.91 1.10
C LEU A 77 7.07 -13.37 2.22
N THR A 78 6.04 -14.16 1.92
CA THR A 78 5.04 -14.63 2.91
C THR A 78 5.20 -16.10 3.29
N ALA A 79 6.13 -16.83 2.69
CA ALA A 79 6.41 -18.23 3.05
C ALA A 79 7.32 -18.37 4.28
N SER A 80 7.64 -17.27 4.97
CA SER A 80 8.42 -17.19 6.22
C SER A 80 7.53 -16.78 7.38
#